data_AF-A0A2V6SYJ5-F1
#
_entry.id   AF-A0A2V6SYJ5-F1
#
_cell.length_a   1.000
_cell.length_b   1.000
_cell.length_c   1.000
_cell.angle_alpha   90.00
_cell.angle_beta   90.00
_cell.angle_gamma   90.00
#
_symmetry.space_group_name_H-M   'P 1'
#
loop_
_entity.id
_entity.type
_entity.pdbx_description
1 polymer ?
#
loop_
_entity_poly.entity_id
_entity_poly.type
_entity_poly.pdbx_seq_one_letter_code
_entity_poly.pdbx_strand_id
1 'polypeptide(L)'
;ATKEYGQRFTSQLAQVSAVPGVESTDPVLSQVIAYNAKLATPYLMLVGFRYENPTGSKLLQDGLQSLMSGRATAEQVASEITKGVATWHKPFQH
;
A
#
# COMPACT_ATOMS: atom_id res chain seq x y z
N ALA A 1 -24.73 0.80 6.37
CA ALA A 1 -25.02 -0.57 5.87
C ALA A 1 -25.22 -1.50 7.07
N THR A 2 -26.00 -2.58 6.93
CA THR A 2 -26.32 -3.52 8.03
C THR A 2 -25.32 -4.66 8.12
N LYS A 3 -25.23 -5.30 9.29
CA LYS A 3 -24.38 -6.49 9.50
C LYS A 3 -24.75 -7.65 8.56
N GLU A 4 -26.05 -7.87 8.34
CA GLU A 4 -26.51 -8.93 7.43
C GLU A 4 -26.03 -8.71 6.00
N TYR A 5 -26.13 -7.48 5.49
CA TYR A 5 -25.60 -7.14 4.17
C TYR A 5 -24.09 -7.37 4.10
N GLY A 6 -23.36 -6.90 5.11
CA GLY A 6 -21.91 -7.10 5.18
C GLY A 6 -21.51 -8.58 5.22
N GLN A 7 -22.26 -9.41 5.96
CA GLN A 7 -22.01 -10.85 6.04
C GLN A 7 -22.23 -11.54 4.69
N ARG A 8 -23.32 -11.22 3.97
CA ARG A 8 -23.54 -11.77 2.62
C ARG A 8 -22.48 -11.30 1.63
N PHE A 9 -22.11 -10.02 1.69
CA PHE A 9 -21.07 -9.44 0.84
C PHE A 9 -19.73 -10.18 1.00
N THR A 10 -19.28 -10.40 2.24
CA THR A 10 -18.04 -11.14 2.50
C THR A 10 -18.16 -12.62 2.15
N SER A 11 -19.27 -13.27 2.48
CA SER A 11 -19.42 -14.72 2.28
C SER A 11 -19.60 -15.11 0.82
N GLN A 12 -20.24 -14.27 0.00
CA GLN A 12 -20.55 -14.60 -1.40
C GLN A 12 -19.50 -14.09 -2.38
N LEU A 13 -18.88 -12.93 -2.09
CA LEU A 13 -17.95 -12.28 -3.01
C LEU A 13 -16.49 -12.39 -2.58
N ALA A 14 -16.21 -13.03 -1.44
CA ALA A 14 -14.88 -13.11 -0.83
C ALA A 14 -14.23 -11.72 -0.68
N GLN A 15 -15.02 -10.69 -0.38
CA GLN A 15 -14.55 -9.32 -0.19
C GLN A 15 -14.62 -8.88 1.26
N VAL A 16 -13.65 -8.07 1.68
CA VAL A 16 -13.64 -7.47 3.01
C VAL A 16 -14.79 -6.48 3.13
N SER A 17 -15.68 -6.67 4.10
CA SER A 17 -16.75 -5.72 4.39
C SER A 17 -16.24 -4.53 5.19
N ALA A 18 -16.69 -3.32 4.86
CA ALA A 18 -16.48 -2.12 5.69
C ALA A 18 -17.44 -2.06 6.90
N VAL A 19 -18.39 -3.00 7.02
CA VAL A 19 -19.33 -3.04 8.15
C VAL A 19 -18.67 -3.71 9.36
N PRO A 20 -18.62 -3.07 10.53
CA PRO A 20 -18.02 -3.65 11.73
C PRO A 20 -18.66 -4.97 12.17
N GLY A 21 -17.85 -5.89 12.69
CA GLY A 21 -18.31 -7.16 13.25
C GLY A 21 -18.76 -8.21 12.24
N VAL A 22 -18.41 -8.03 10.96
CA VAL A 22 -18.54 -9.05 9.91
C VAL A 22 -17.31 -9.96 9.95
N GLU A 23 -17.53 -11.26 9.91
CA GLU A 23 -16.47 -12.27 9.94
C GLU A 23 -16.45 -13.05 8.63
N SER A 24 -15.25 -13.35 8.13
CA SER A 24 -15.07 -14.22 6.97
C SER A 24 -15.08 -15.68 7.42
N THR A 25 -15.79 -16.53 6.69
CA THR A 25 -15.71 -18.00 6.84
C THR A 25 -14.58 -18.60 6.02
N ASP A 26 -14.01 -17.85 5.06
CA ASP A 26 -12.85 -18.28 4.28
C ASP A 26 -11.57 -18.07 5.12
N PRO A 27 -10.74 -19.11 5.31
CA PRO A 27 -9.56 -19.04 6.16
C PRO A 27 -8.47 -18.11 5.61
N VAL A 28 -8.32 -18.00 4.28
CA VAL A 28 -7.33 -17.11 3.66
C VAL A 28 -7.77 -15.66 3.81
N LEU A 29 -9.04 -15.37 3.51
CA LEU A 29 -9.58 -14.03 3.67
C LEU A 29 -9.55 -13.57 5.14
N SER A 30 -9.83 -14.47 6.09
CA SER A 30 -9.70 -14.19 7.52
C SER A 30 -8.26 -13.83 7.92
N GLN A 31 -7.26 -14.53 7.35
CA GLN A 31 -5.85 -14.17 7.56
C GLN A 31 -5.52 -12.79 6.98
N VAL A 32 -5.98 -12.49 5.76
CA VAL A 32 -5.76 -11.18 5.12
C VAL A 32 -6.40 -10.05 5.92
N ILE A 33 -7.62 -10.23 6.44
CA ILE A 33 -8.30 -9.25 7.31
C ILE A 33 -7.48 -9.03 8.59
N ALA A 34 -7.02 -10.11 9.23
CA ALA A 34 -6.21 -10.01 10.44
C ALA A 34 -4.86 -9.30 10.20
N TYR A 35 -4.20 -9.56 9.06
CA TYR A 35 -2.99 -8.85 8.68
C TYR A 35 -3.25 -7.38 8.38
N ASN A 36 -4.33 -7.06 7.67
CA ASN A 36 -4.69 -5.66 7.42
C ASN A 36 -4.92 -4.90 8.73
N ALA A 37 -5.66 -5.48 9.68
CA ALA A 37 -5.90 -4.84 10.97
C ALA A 37 -4.62 -4.60 11.81
N LYS A 38 -3.58 -5.44 11.66
CA LYS A 38 -2.35 -5.38 12.46
C LYS A 38 -1.19 -4.65 11.77
N LEU A 39 -1.09 -4.76 10.46
CA LEU A 39 0.09 -4.42 9.67
C LEU A 39 -0.21 -3.43 8.54
N ALA A 40 -1.45 -2.92 8.41
CA ALA A 40 -1.75 -1.96 7.36
C ALA A 40 -0.86 -0.73 7.47
N THR A 41 0.03 -0.58 6.49
CA THR A 41 0.79 0.64 6.29
C THR A 41 0.04 1.54 5.32
N PRO A 42 -0.02 2.86 5.57
CA PRO A 42 -0.54 3.81 4.60
C PRO A 42 0.14 3.61 3.24
N TYR A 43 -0.66 3.58 2.17
CA TYR A 43 -0.18 3.44 0.79
C TYR A 43 0.46 4.75 0.29
N LEU A 44 1.57 5.15 0.90
CA LEU A 44 2.17 6.48 0.73
C LEU A 44 2.54 6.78 -0.73
N MET A 45 3.19 5.84 -1.42
CA MET A 45 3.57 5.99 -2.83
C MET A 45 2.38 6.09 -3.80
N LEU A 46 1.23 5.55 -3.40
CA LEU A 46 0.02 5.45 -4.23
C LEU A 46 -0.98 6.56 -3.95
N VAL A 47 -1.07 7.04 -2.71
CA VAL A 47 -2.04 8.05 -2.27
C VAL A 47 -1.37 9.38 -2.01
N GLY A 48 -0.33 9.41 -1.16
CA GLY A 48 0.35 10.64 -0.77
C GLY A 48 1.24 11.21 -1.87
N PHE A 49 1.92 10.34 -2.62
CA PHE A 49 2.91 10.72 -3.63
C PHE A 49 2.45 10.44 -5.07
N ARG A 50 1.14 10.42 -5.28
CA ARG A 50 0.52 9.96 -6.54
C ARG A 50 0.64 10.93 -7.72
N TYR A 51 0.53 12.22 -7.44
CA TYR A 51 0.09 13.20 -8.45
C TYR A 51 1.20 14.09 -9.01
N GLU A 52 2.32 14.18 -8.32
CA GLU A 52 3.46 15.00 -8.74
C GLU A 52 4.38 14.25 -9.69
N ASN A 53 5.27 14.97 -10.38
CA ASN A 53 6.24 14.37 -11.31
C ASN A 53 7.67 14.59 -10.81
N PRO A 54 8.50 13.54 -10.66
CA PRO A 54 8.15 12.12 -10.79
C PRO A 54 7.21 11.64 -9.68
N THR A 55 6.28 10.74 -10.02
CA THR A 55 5.37 10.14 -9.02
C THR A 55 6.15 9.20 -8.09
N GLY A 56 5.69 9.06 -6.85
CA GLY A 56 6.28 8.10 -5.90
C GLY A 56 6.26 6.66 -6.42
N SER A 57 5.19 6.29 -7.14
CA SER A 57 5.08 4.96 -7.76
C SER A 57 6.11 4.76 -8.88
N LYS A 58 6.37 5.77 -9.72
CA LYS A 58 7.41 5.71 -10.77
C LYS A 58 8.80 5.56 -10.14
N LEU A 59 9.11 6.38 -9.14
CA LEU A 59 10.39 6.32 -8.40
C LEU A 59 10.61 4.94 -7.77
N LEU A 60 9.59 4.39 -7.11
CA LEU A 60 9.67 3.07 -6.51
C LEU A 60 9.87 1.96 -7.56
N GLN A 61 9.12 2.00 -8.66
CA GLN A 61 9.22 1.00 -9.72
C GLN A 61 10.62 0.98 -10.36
N ASP A 62 11.20 2.14 -10.66
CA ASP A 62 12.55 2.24 -11.23
C ASP A 62 13.62 1.80 -10.23
N GLY A 63 13.45 2.18 -8.96
CA GLY A 63 14.32 1.78 -7.86
C GLY A 63 14.33 0.27 -7.65
N LEU A 64 13.16 -0.37 -7.59
CA LEU A 64 13.04 -1.82 -7.45
C LEU A 64 13.67 -2.58 -8.62
N GLN A 65 13.48 -2.10 -9.86
CA GLN A 65 14.15 -2.70 -11.02
C GLN A 65 15.68 -2.62 -10.88
N SER A 66 16.21 -1.52 -10.37
CA SER A 66 17.65 -1.35 -10.13
C SER A 66 18.16 -2.26 -9.00
N LEU A 67 17.40 -2.37 -7.91
CA LEU A 67 17.71 -3.28 -6.80
C LEU A 67 17.74 -4.75 -7.24
N MET A 68 16.67 -5.20 -7.91
CA MET A 68 16.51 -6.59 -8.33
C MET A 68 17.51 -7.01 -9.40
N SER A 69 18.01 -6.06 -10.19
CA SER A 69 19.07 -6.31 -11.17
C SER A 69 20.49 -6.17 -10.60
N GLY A 70 20.63 -5.91 -9.29
CA GLY A 70 21.92 -5.73 -8.62
C GLY A 70 22.64 -4.44 -9.02
N ARG A 71 21.97 -3.51 -9.71
CA ARG A 71 22.54 -2.23 -10.16
C ARG A 71 22.60 -1.18 -9.05
N ALA A 72 21.85 -1.36 -7.98
CA ALA A 72 21.84 -0.48 -6.81
C ALA A 72 21.56 -1.27 -5.53
N THR A 73 22.06 -0.79 -4.38
CA THR A 73 21.69 -1.32 -3.06
C THR A 73 20.34 -0.78 -2.58
N ALA A 74 19.78 -1.39 -1.54
CA ALA A 74 18.52 -0.92 -0.96
C ALA A 74 18.64 0.53 -0.43
N GLU A 75 19.78 0.87 0.18
CA GLU A 75 20.09 2.21 0.69
C GLU A 75 20.18 3.24 -0.43
N GLN A 76 20.84 2.88 -1.54
CA GLN A 76 20.92 3.76 -2.72
C GLN A 76 19.53 4.02 -3.30
N VAL A 77 18.71 2.97 -3.46
CA VAL A 77 17.34 3.11 -3.95
C VAL A 77 16.49 3.99 -3.03
N ALA A 78 16.57 3.79 -1.71
CA ALA A 78 15.84 4.60 -0.74
C ALA A 78 16.28 6.08 -0.79
N SER A 79 17.57 6.34 -0.98
CA SER A 79 18.08 7.70 -1.14
C SER A 79 17.55 8.37 -2.41
N GLU A 80 17.54 7.67 -3.54
CA GLU A 80 17.07 8.24 -4.82
C GLU A 80 15.56 8.51 -4.82
N ILE A 81 14.77 7.62 -4.21
CA ILE A 81 13.34 7.86 -4.01
C ILE A 81 13.12 9.11 -3.16
N THR A 82 13.85 9.25 -2.05
CA THR A 82 13.73 10.43 -1.17
C THR A 82 14.09 11.72 -1.91
N LYS A 83 15.18 11.73 -2.69
CA LYS A 83 15.58 12.87 -3.52
C LYS A 83 14.51 13.22 -4.56
N GLY A 84 13.95 12.22 -5.24
CA GLY A 84 12.91 12.42 -6.24
C GLY A 84 11.65 13.05 -5.65
N VAL A 85 11.20 12.55 -4.49
CA VAL A 85 10.06 13.11 -3.76
C VAL A 85 10.36 14.52 -3.22
N ALA A 86 11.58 14.78 -2.76
CA ALA A 86 12.00 16.08 -2.25
C ALA A 86 11.91 17.20 -3.32
N THR A 87 11.86 16.89 -4.61
CA THR A 87 11.69 17.92 -5.64
C THR A 87 10.38 18.71 -5.52
N TRP A 88 9.35 18.12 -4.91
CA TRP A 88 8.01 18.73 -4.77
C TRP A 88 7.40 18.58 -3.36
N HIS A 89 7.85 17.62 -2.55
CA HIS A 89 7.35 17.45 -1.19
C HIS A 89 8.13 18.30 -0.19
N LYS A 90 7.57 19.45 0.19
CA LYS A 90 8.22 20.42 1.10
C LYS A 90 8.85 19.82 2.36
N PRO A 91 8.22 18.86 3.07
CA PRO A 91 8.83 18.24 4.25
C PRO A 91 10.15 17.51 4.00
N PHE A 92 10.52 17.21 2.74
CA PHE A 92 11.77 16.53 2.39
C PHE A 92 12.82 17.49 1.80
N GLN A 93 12.53 18.79 1.72
CA GLN A 93 13.42 19.83 1.19
C GLN A 93 14.29 20.45 2.31
N HIS A 94 15.19 19.65 2.87
CA HIS A 94 16.14 20.08 3.91
C HIS A 94 17.55 20.27 3.36
#